data_AF-A0A529SRP8-F1
#
_entry.id   AF-A0A529SRP8-F1
#
_cell.length_a   1.000
_cell.length_b   1.000
_cell.length_c   1.000
_cell.angle_alpha   90.00
_cell.angle_beta   90.00
_cell.angle_gamma   90.00
#
_symmetry.space_group_name_H-M   'P 1'
#
loop_
_entity.id
_entity.type
_entity.pdbx_description
1 polymer ?
#
loop_
_entity_poly.entity_id
_entity_poly.type
_entity_poly.pdbx_seq_one_letter_code
_entity_poly.pdbx_strand_id
1 'polypeptide(L)'
;MVFYCLIFWSAMPRITQRSSQLSERWSQVSGRMVDSYTNILTLKTFSTGEHEDKYVSAAVVEHANTFYQLMRVFTLMWSALFILNAALLIAVSWLALAGWNAGAMTTAAVATAIPFALQIANISGRILDVGASVFRQIGVASNSMTTIARPIVMQDQPDAPALVVTAGGIEFD
;
A
#
# COMPACT_ATOMS: atom_id res chain seq x y z
N MET A 1 -18.22 0.65 17.15
CA MET A 1 -18.27 1.65 16.06
C MET A 1 -17.30 2.81 16.28
N VAL A 2 -17.37 3.58 17.38
CA VAL A 2 -16.47 4.74 17.63
C VAL A 2 -14.97 4.36 17.67
N PHE A 3 -14.61 3.29 18.38
CA PHE A 3 -13.22 2.77 18.40
C PHE A 3 -12.71 2.37 17.02
N TYR A 4 -13.62 1.89 16.17
CA TYR A 4 -13.32 1.47 14.81
C TYR A 4 -12.93 2.67 13.93
N CYS A 5 -13.71 3.75 14.01
CA CYS A 5 -13.44 5.00 13.31
C CYS A 5 -12.13 5.66 13.78
N LEU A 6 -11.80 5.58 15.08
CA LEU A 6 -10.55 6.11 15.64
C LEU A 6 -9.31 5.35 15.14
N ILE A 7 -9.39 4.01 15.09
CA ILE A 7 -8.31 3.19 14.53
C ILE A 7 -8.08 3.54 13.07
N PHE A 8 -9.16 3.63 12.28
CA PHE A 8 -9.11 4.01 10.88
C PHE A 8 -8.47 5.38 10.69
N TRP A 9 -8.97 6.39 11.40
CA TRP A 9 -8.51 7.77 11.26
C TRP A 9 -7.02 7.93 11.63
N SER A 10 -6.52 7.19 12.62
CA SER A 10 -5.11 7.27 13.02
C SER A 10 -4.18 6.41 12.13
N ALA A 11 -4.67 5.29 11.60
CA ALA A 11 -3.84 4.38 10.81
C ALA A 11 -3.71 4.84 9.36
N MET A 12 -4.77 5.44 8.80
CA MET A 12 -4.82 5.93 7.43
C MET A 12 -3.64 6.84 7.04
N PRO A 13 -3.39 7.97 7.73
CA PRO A 13 -2.32 8.89 7.34
C PRO A 13 -0.94 8.24 7.46
N ARG A 14 -0.76 7.33 8.43
CA ARG A 14 0.50 6.60 8.64
C ARG A 14 0.76 5.58 7.52
N ILE A 15 -0.27 4.90 7.04
CA ILE A 15 -0.16 3.96 5.92
C ILE A 15 0.20 4.71 4.64
N THR A 16 -0.49 5.82 4.35
CA THR A 16 -0.20 6.62 3.14
C THR A 16 1.23 7.14 3.13
N GLN A 17 1.70 7.71 4.26
CA GLN A 17 3.06 8.24 4.34
C GLN A 17 4.13 7.13 4.22
N ARG A 18 3.97 5.99 4.92
CA ARG A 18 4.93 4.87 4.83
C ARG A 18 4.87 4.14 3.49
N SER A 19 3.71 4.07 2.85
CA SER A 19 3.57 3.48 1.51
C SER A 19 4.29 4.32 0.45
N SER A 20 4.29 5.65 0.58
CA SER A 20 5.06 6.52 -0.33
C SER A 20 6.57 6.28 -0.20
N GLN A 21 7.08 6.17 1.03
CA GLN A 21 8.49 5.87 1.30
C GLN A 21 8.89 4.49 0.74
N LEU A 22 8.03 3.48 0.90
CA LEU A 22 8.27 2.15 0.33
C LEU A 22 8.36 2.19 -1.20
N SER A 23 7.47 2.94 -1.86
CA SER A 23 7.47 3.11 -3.32
C SER A 23 8.73 3.79 -3.82
N GLU A 24 9.21 4.82 -3.11
CA GLU A 24 10.47 5.51 -3.43
C GLU A 24 11.66 4.53 -3.35
N ARG A 25 11.72 3.71 -2.29
CA ARG A 25 12.79 2.68 -2.15
C ARG A 25 12.70 1.60 -3.22
N TRP A 26 11.49 1.20 -3.62
CA TRP A 26 11.31 0.26 -4.73
C TRP A 26 11.83 0.83 -6.06
N SER A 27 11.59 2.12 -6.32
CA SER A 27 12.13 2.79 -7.51
C SER A 27 13.65 2.76 -7.53
N GLN A 28 14.30 2.96 -6.37
CA GLN A 28 15.76 2.86 -6.25
C GLN A 28 16.28 1.44 -6.53
N VAL A 29 15.61 0.41 -5.99
CA VAL A 29 15.95 -1.00 -6.24
C VAL A 29 15.84 -1.32 -7.74
N SER A 30 14.72 -0.95 -8.36
CA SER A 30 14.50 -1.17 -9.79
C SER A 30 15.50 -0.42 -10.65
N GLY A 31 15.81 0.84 -10.30
CA GLY A 31 16.79 1.66 -11.02
C GLY A 31 18.20 1.05 -10.98
N ARG A 32 18.66 0.63 -9.78
CA ARG A 32 19.96 -0.03 -9.63
C ARG A 32 20.02 -1.38 -10.36
N MET A 33 18.93 -2.14 -10.36
CA MET A 33 18.87 -3.41 -11.09
C MET A 33 18.96 -3.23 -12.61
N VAL A 34 18.24 -2.24 -13.16
CA VAL A 34 18.31 -1.92 -14.61
C VAL A 34 19.69 -1.41 -15.00
N ASP A 35 20.31 -0.56 -14.17
CA ASP A 35 21.66 -0.05 -14.40
C ASP A 35 22.71 -1.18 -14.43
N SER A 36 22.72 -2.05 -13.42
CA SER A 36 23.64 -3.21 -13.39
C SER A 36 23.41 -4.16 -14.57
N TYR A 37 22.17 -4.29 -15.06
CA TYR A 37 21.88 -5.10 -16.25
C TYR A 37 22.37 -4.43 -17.55
N THR A 38 22.18 -3.11 -17.66
CA THR A 38 22.62 -2.31 -18.82
C THR A 38 24.14 -2.26 -18.92
N ASN A 39 24.83 -2.19 -17.78
CA ASN A 39 26.29 -2.08 -17.68
C ASN A 39 26.99 -3.41 -17.34
N ILE A 40 26.32 -4.56 -17.55
CA ILE A 40 26.82 -5.88 -17.15
C ILE A 40 28.18 -6.25 -17.78
N LEU A 41 28.44 -5.79 -19.00
CA LEU A 41 29.69 -6.07 -19.72
C LEU A 41 30.88 -5.38 -19.05
N THR A 42 30.70 -4.11 -18.67
CA THR A 42 31.68 -3.30 -17.94
C THR A 42 31.94 -3.86 -16.55
N LEU A 43 30.87 -4.28 -15.85
CA LEU A 43 30.96 -4.85 -14.52
C LEU A 43 31.73 -6.17 -14.51
N LYS A 44 31.57 -7.02 -15.53
CA LYS A 44 32.33 -8.27 -15.68
C LYS A 44 33.80 -8.07 -16.02
N THR A 45 34.16 -6.95 -16.65
CA THR A 45 35.53 -6.68 -17.11
C THR A 45 36.35 -5.87 -16.12
N PHE A 46 35.71 -5.04 -15.28
CA PHE A 46 36.42 -4.09 -14.42
C PHE A 46 35.97 -4.04 -12.95
N SER A 47 34.84 -4.64 -12.56
CA SER A 47 34.40 -4.59 -11.16
C SER A 47 34.87 -5.81 -10.38
N THR A 48 35.32 -5.59 -9.14
CA THR A 48 35.38 -6.62 -8.12
C THR A 48 33.95 -6.95 -7.70
N GLY A 49 33.46 -8.15 -8.01
CA GLY A 49 32.05 -8.54 -7.82
C GLY A 49 31.47 -8.27 -6.42
N GLU A 50 32.29 -8.19 -5.38
CA GLU A 50 31.85 -7.79 -4.03
C GLU A 50 31.31 -6.36 -3.90
N HIS A 51 31.79 -5.41 -4.71
CA HIS A 51 31.36 -4.00 -4.58
C HIS A 51 29.97 -3.79 -5.18
N GLU A 52 29.72 -4.41 -6.34
CA GLU A 52 28.44 -4.36 -7.04
C GLU A 52 27.34 -5.12 -6.28
N ASP A 53 27.66 -6.31 -5.77
CA ASP A 53 26.73 -7.08 -4.94
C ASP A 53 26.35 -6.31 -3.67
N LYS A 54 27.30 -5.61 -3.02
CA LYS A 54 27.00 -4.76 -1.86
C LYS A 54 26.12 -3.57 -2.24
N TYR A 55 26.31 -2.98 -3.41
CA TYR A 55 25.53 -1.83 -3.89
C TYR A 55 24.05 -2.18 -4.15
N VAL A 56 23.80 -3.33 -4.78
CA VAL A 56 22.44 -3.85 -5.01
C VAL A 56 21.82 -4.36 -3.71
N SER A 57 22.58 -5.12 -2.92
CA SER A 57 22.13 -5.65 -1.62
C SER A 57 21.72 -4.55 -0.65
N ALA A 58 22.47 -3.45 -0.58
CA ALA A 58 22.13 -2.30 0.26
C ALA A 58 20.75 -1.72 -0.08
N ALA A 59 20.39 -1.63 -1.38
CA ALA A 59 19.08 -1.16 -1.81
C ALA A 59 17.95 -2.10 -1.36
N VAL A 60 18.18 -3.42 -1.47
CA VAL A 60 17.22 -4.44 -1.04
C VAL A 60 17.02 -4.41 0.48
N VAL A 61 18.09 -4.29 1.26
CA VAL A 61 18.02 -4.18 2.73
C VAL A 61 17.27 -2.92 3.15
N GLU A 62 17.52 -1.80 2.48
CA GLU A 62 16.85 -0.53 2.78
C GLU A 62 15.35 -0.56 2.42
N HIS A 63 14.99 -1.20 1.30
CA HIS A 63 13.61 -1.51 0.95
C HIS A 63 12.95 -2.42 2.00
N ALA A 64 13.63 -3.50 2.41
CA ALA A 64 13.12 -4.44 3.41
C ALA A 64 12.86 -3.74 4.76
N ASN A 65 13.75 -2.87 5.22
CA ASN A 65 13.54 -2.08 6.43
C ASN A 65 12.31 -1.19 6.35
N THR A 66 12.10 -0.52 5.22
CA THR A 66 10.91 0.33 5.00
C THR A 66 9.64 -0.52 4.95
N PHE A 67 9.71 -1.70 4.35
CA PHE A 67 8.62 -2.68 4.33
C PHE A 67 8.25 -3.16 5.74
N TYR A 68 9.23 -3.49 6.59
CA TYR A 68 8.97 -3.87 7.98
C TYR A 68 8.31 -2.74 8.77
N GLN A 69 8.70 -1.48 8.56
CA GLN A 69 8.05 -0.34 9.20
C GLN A 69 6.58 -0.21 8.77
N LEU A 70 6.26 -0.43 7.49
CA LEU A 70 4.87 -0.45 7.03
C LEU A 70 4.11 -1.62 7.67
N MET A 71 4.71 -2.82 7.67
CA MET A 71 4.05 -4.02 8.19
C MET A 71 3.78 -3.92 9.69
N ARG A 72 4.65 -3.26 10.48
CA ARG A 72 4.39 -2.98 11.90
C ARG A 72 3.10 -2.19 12.13
N VAL A 73 2.76 -1.24 11.25
CA VAL A 73 1.51 -0.48 11.36
C VAL A 73 0.31 -1.38 11.07
N PHE A 74 0.41 -2.21 10.04
CA PHE A 74 -0.63 -3.20 9.73
C PHE A 74 -0.83 -4.18 10.88
N THR A 75 0.24 -4.79 11.40
CA THR A 75 0.15 -5.75 12.49
C THR A 75 -0.48 -5.13 13.74
N LEU A 76 -0.05 -3.93 14.17
CA LEU A 76 -0.65 -3.26 15.32
C LEU A 76 -2.15 -2.99 15.13
N MET A 77 -2.52 -2.54 13.92
CA MET A 77 -3.91 -2.24 13.58
C MET A 77 -4.76 -3.53 13.59
N TRP A 78 -4.27 -4.61 12.99
CA TRP A 78 -4.92 -5.92 12.99
C TRP A 78 -5.02 -6.51 14.40
N SER A 79 -3.97 -6.40 15.22
CA SER A 79 -3.98 -6.88 16.61
C SER A 79 -5.01 -6.13 17.46
N ALA A 80 -5.06 -4.80 17.36
CA ALA A 80 -6.07 -4.01 18.06
C ALA A 80 -7.49 -4.39 17.63
N LEU A 81 -7.68 -4.63 16.33
CA LEU A 81 -8.95 -5.06 15.77
C LEU A 81 -9.37 -6.44 16.26
N PHE A 82 -8.43 -7.37 16.31
CA PHE A 82 -8.66 -8.72 16.79
C PHE A 82 -9.06 -8.72 18.26
N ILE A 83 -8.36 -7.95 19.10
CA ILE A 83 -8.68 -7.80 20.52
C ILE A 83 -10.09 -7.21 20.71
N LEU A 84 -10.44 -6.18 19.93
CA LEU A 84 -11.77 -5.55 20.02
C LEU A 84 -12.89 -6.53 19.62
N ASN A 85 -12.69 -7.30 18.56
CA ASN A 85 -13.67 -8.31 18.13
C ASN A 85 -13.76 -9.49 19.08
N ALA A 86 -12.64 -9.94 19.64
CA ALA A 86 -12.63 -10.97 20.67
C ALA A 86 -13.38 -10.49 21.92
N ALA A 87 -13.14 -9.25 22.37
CA ALA A 87 -13.86 -8.66 23.49
C ALA A 87 -15.37 -8.54 23.22
N LEU A 88 -15.76 -8.12 22.01
CA LEU A 88 -17.16 -8.08 21.58
C LEU A 88 -17.80 -9.48 21.62
N LEU A 89 -17.12 -10.49 21.08
CA LEU A 89 -17.61 -11.86 21.05
C LEU A 89 -17.79 -12.44 22.46
N ILE A 90 -16.83 -12.20 23.35
CA ILE A 90 -16.90 -12.62 24.75
C ILE A 90 -18.06 -11.92 25.45
N ALA A 91 -18.20 -10.60 25.28
CA ALA A 91 -19.28 -9.84 25.90
C ALA A 91 -20.67 -10.30 25.41
N VAL A 92 -20.84 -10.50 24.10
CA VAL A 92 -22.11 -10.97 23.54
C VAL A 92 -22.42 -12.40 23.98
N SER A 93 -21.43 -13.29 23.98
CA SER A 93 -21.61 -14.67 24.45
C SER A 93 -21.97 -14.71 25.94
N TRP A 94 -21.31 -13.89 26.75
CA TRP A 94 -21.61 -13.75 28.18
C TRP A 94 -23.03 -13.24 28.41
N LEU A 95 -23.44 -12.17 27.73
CA LEU A 95 -24.80 -11.62 27.84
C LEU A 95 -25.88 -12.60 27.38
N ALA A 96 -25.63 -13.33 26.28
CA ALA A 96 -26.57 -14.32 25.77
C ALA A 96 -26.75 -15.48 26.76
N LEU A 97 -25.66 -15.98 27.36
CA LEU A 97 -25.71 -17.03 28.37
C LEU A 97 -26.36 -16.55 29.68
N ALA A 98 -26.03 -15.34 30.13
CA ALA A 98 -26.62 -14.75 31.33
C ALA A 98 -28.14 -14.52 31.17
N GLY A 99 -28.56 -14.00 30.00
CA GLY A 99 -29.98 -13.78 29.68
C GLY A 99 -30.76 -15.08 29.53
N TRP A 100 -30.12 -16.15 29.05
CA TRP A 100 -30.71 -17.49 29.02
C TRP A 100 -30.93 -18.04 30.43
N ASN A 101 -29.92 -17.92 31.30
CA ASN A 101 -30.02 -18.39 32.68
C ASN A 101 -31.07 -17.62 33.50
N ALA A 102 -31.28 -16.34 33.19
CA ALA A 102 -32.33 -15.51 33.79
C ALA A 102 -33.74 -15.77 33.23
N GLY A 103 -33.89 -16.69 32.26
CA GLY A 103 -35.18 -16.98 31.61
C GLY A 103 -35.68 -15.89 30.65
N ALA A 104 -34.88 -14.85 30.40
CA ALA A 104 -35.24 -13.73 29.54
C ALA A 104 -35.04 -14.02 28.04
N MET A 105 -34.24 -15.02 27.69
CA MET A 105 -33.99 -15.45 26.31
C MET A 105 -34.32 -16.92 26.08
N THR A 106 -34.86 -17.23 24.91
CA THR A 106 -35.06 -18.61 24.44
C THR A 106 -33.77 -19.21 23.90
N THR A 107 -33.64 -20.53 23.92
CA THR A 107 -32.48 -21.26 23.38
C THR A 107 -32.21 -20.92 21.91
N ALA A 108 -33.27 -20.68 21.13
CA ALA A 108 -33.17 -20.24 19.74
C ALA A 108 -32.56 -18.83 19.59
N ALA A 109 -32.87 -17.90 20.50
CA ALA A 109 -32.30 -16.55 20.49
C ALA A 109 -30.79 -16.57 20.81
N VAL A 110 -30.37 -17.43 21.74
CA VAL A 110 -28.94 -17.61 22.07
C VAL A 110 -28.18 -18.25 20.90
N ALA A 111 -28.76 -19.29 20.29
CA ALA A 111 -28.17 -20.00 19.15
C ALA A 111 -27.97 -19.11 17.91
N THR A 112 -28.78 -18.06 17.76
CA THR A 112 -28.68 -17.10 16.65
C THR A 112 -27.79 -15.90 16.98
N ALA A 113 -27.72 -15.46 18.23
CA ALA A 113 -26.92 -14.30 18.66
C ALA A 113 -25.41 -14.50 18.46
N ILE A 114 -24.89 -15.70 18.76
CA ILE A 114 -23.44 -16.00 18.65
C ILE A 114 -22.96 -15.94 17.17
N PRO A 115 -23.62 -16.61 16.21
CA PRO A 115 -23.30 -16.46 14.78
C PRO A 115 -23.38 -15.03 14.28
N PHE A 116 -24.35 -14.23 14.75
CA PHE A 116 -24.44 -12.81 14.38
C PHE A 116 -23.24 -12.01 14.88
N ALA A 117 -22.78 -12.25 16.11
CA ALA A 117 -21.57 -11.62 16.65
C ALA A 117 -20.33 -11.98 15.82
N LEU A 118 -20.20 -13.25 15.40
CA LEU A 118 -19.14 -13.70 14.50
C LEU A 118 -19.22 -13.04 13.12
N GLN A 119 -20.42 -12.84 12.57
CA GLN A 119 -20.59 -12.13 11.31
C GLN A 119 -20.14 -10.66 11.42
N ILE A 120 -20.49 -9.98 12.51
CA ILE A 120 -20.04 -8.59 12.76
C ILE A 120 -18.51 -8.51 12.82
N ALA A 121 -17.87 -9.50 13.44
CA ALA A 121 -16.41 -9.57 13.49
C ALA A 121 -15.76 -9.78 12.11
N ASN A 122 -16.37 -10.62 11.27
CA ASN A 122 -15.91 -10.82 9.90
C ASN A 122 -16.10 -9.56 9.03
N ILE A 123 -17.26 -8.89 9.13
CA ILE A 123 -17.55 -7.66 8.38
C ILE A 123 -16.58 -6.55 8.79
N SER A 124 -16.26 -6.48 10.08
CA SER A 124 -15.23 -5.60 10.60
C SER A 124 -13.91 -5.84 9.87
N GLY A 125 -13.36 -7.06 9.87
CA GLY A 125 -12.12 -7.36 9.14
C GLY A 125 -12.14 -6.88 7.68
N ARG A 126 -13.24 -7.13 6.95
CA ARG A 126 -13.39 -6.69 5.55
C ARG A 126 -13.44 -5.17 5.38
N ILE A 127 -14.03 -4.42 6.31
CA ILE A 127 -14.09 -2.94 6.20
C ILE A 127 -12.69 -2.34 6.24
N LEU A 128 -11.78 -2.94 7.02
CA LEU A 128 -10.39 -2.54 7.14
C LEU A 128 -9.64 -2.71 5.83
N ASP A 129 -9.81 -3.85 5.17
CA ASP A 129 -9.20 -4.13 3.86
C ASP A 129 -9.75 -3.21 2.77
N VAL A 130 -11.06 -2.98 2.76
CA VAL A 130 -11.71 -2.09 1.79
C VAL A 130 -11.21 -0.66 1.97
N GLY A 131 -11.18 -0.15 3.20
CA GLY A 131 -10.66 1.18 3.45
C GLY A 131 -9.18 1.30 3.06
N ALA A 132 -8.33 0.35 3.48
CA ALA A 132 -6.93 0.33 3.03
C ALA A 132 -6.79 0.35 1.50
N SER A 133 -7.66 -0.36 0.77
CA SER A 133 -7.69 -0.39 -0.69
C SER A 133 -8.11 0.95 -1.30
N VAL A 134 -9.20 1.57 -0.82
CA VAL A 134 -9.71 2.86 -1.34
C VAL A 134 -8.63 3.94 -1.27
N PHE A 135 -7.98 4.08 -0.13
CA PHE A 135 -6.95 5.11 0.01
C PHE A 135 -5.68 4.79 -0.78
N ARG A 136 -5.32 3.51 -0.95
CA ARG A 136 -4.22 3.12 -1.85
C ARG A 136 -4.53 3.56 -3.29
N GLN A 137 -5.76 3.36 -3.75
CA GLN A 137 -6.19 3.79 -5.09
C GLN A 137 -6.15 5.31 -5.25
N ILE A 138 -6.58 6.07 -4.23
CA ILE A 138 -6.44 7.53 -4.21
C ILE A 138 -4.97 7.95 -4.33
N GLY A 139 -4.07 7.29 -3.59
CA GLY A 139 -2.62 7.55 -3.66
C GLY A 139 -2.03 7.28 -5.05
N VAL A 140 -2.42 6.18 -5.68
CA VAL A 140 -2.01 5.85 -7.06
C VAL A 140 -2.54 6.88 -8.05
N ALA A 141 -3.82 7.25 -7.96
CA ALA A 141 -4.43 8.24 -8.84
C ALA A 141 -3.75 9.62 -8.72
N SER A 142 -3.44 10.06 -7.50
CA SER A 142 -2.68 11.30 -7.27
C SER A 142 -1.30 11.25 -7.92
N ASN A 143 -0.60 10.12 -7.84
CA ASN A 143 0.72 9.97 -8.45
C ASN A 143 0.65 9.98 -9.99
N SER A 144 -0.35 9.29 -10.57
CA SER A 144 -0.60 9.32 -12.02
C SER A 144 -0.90 10.73 -12.53
N MET A 145 -1.65 11.52 -11.77
CA MET A 145 -1.96 12.90 -12.12
C MET A 145 -0.68 13.76 -12.20
N THR A 146 0.23 13.63 -11.23
CA THR A 146 1.52 14.34 -11.23
C THR A 146 2.40 13.96 -12.42
N THR A 147 2.38 12.70 -12.85
CA THR A 147 3.15 12.23 -14.01
C THR A 147 2.56 12.76 -15.33
N ILE A 148 1.24 12.74 -15.49
CA ILE A 148 0.56 13.21 -16.71
C ILE A 148 0.59 14.74 -16.83
N ALA A 149 0.54 15.45 -15.70
CA ALA A 149 0.52 16.92 -15.67
C ALA A 149 1.87 17.57 -15.97
N ARG A 150 2.91 16.81 -16.36
CA ARG A 150 4.19 17.41 -16.76
C ARG A 150 3.98 18.22 -18.04
N PRO A 151 4.34 19.52 -18.04
CA PRO A 151 4.19 20.36 -19.21
C PRO A 151 5.04 19.82 -20.36
N ILE A 152 4.43 19.74 -21.55
CA ILE A 152 5.10 19.32 -22.78
C ILE A 152 6.14 20.39 -23.12
N VAL A 153 7.42 20.02 -23.06
CA VAL A 153 8.56 20.94 -23.20
C VAL A 153 8.78 21.38 -24.65
N MET A 154 8.25 20.62 -25.61
CA MET A 154 8.38 20.87 -27.05
C MET A 154 6.97 20.96 -27.63
N GLN A 155 6.38 22.15 -27.57
CA GLN A 155 5.14 22.44 -28.28
C GLN A 155 5.49 22.92 -29.68
N ASP A 156 4.84 22.35 -30.68
CA ASP A 156 4.85 22.91 -32.02
C ASP A 156 4.26 24.33 -31.97
N GLN A 157 4.76 25.19 -32.86
CA GLN A 157 4.15 26.51 -33.05
C GLN A 157 2.69 26.32 -33.51
N PRO A 158 1.77 27.25 -33.17
CA PRO A 158 0.43 27.25 -33.73
C PRO A 158 0.55 27.22 -35.27
N ASP A 159 -0.09 26.24 -35.92
CA ASP A 159 -0.03 25.99 -37.36
C ASP A 159 1.31 25.48 -37.93
N ALA A 160 2.12 24.77 -37.13
CA ALA A 160 3.33 24.11 -37.63
C ALA A 160 3.02 23.18 -38.83
N PRO A 161 3.54 23.47 -40.04
CA PRO A 161 3.28 22.65 -41.21
C PRO A 161 4.02 21.33 -41.10
N ALA A 162 3.46 20.27 -41.71
CA ALA A 162 4.15 18.99 -41.81
C ALA A 162 5.48 19.17 -42.54
N LEU A 163 6.58 18.68 -41.95
CA LEU A 163 7.91 18.80 -42.52
C LEU A 163 7.98 18.03 -43.85
N VAL A 164 8.11 18.75 -44.96
CA VAL A 164 8.32 18.17 -46.30
C VAL A 164 9.78 18.35 -46.68
N VAL A 165 10.59 17.28 -46.52
CA VAL A 165 12.01 17.30 -46.89
C VAL A 165 12.16 16.78 -48.32
N THR A 166 12.56 17.67 -49.25
CA THR A 166 12.86 17.34 -50.65
C THR A 166 14.36 17.15 -50.91
N ALA A 167 15.23 17.77 -50.11
CA ALA A 167 16.67 17.56 -50.09
C ALA A 167 17.18 17.64 -48.64
N GLY A 168 17.94 16.64 -48.18
CA GLY A 168 18.34 16.45 -46.79
C GLY A 168 19.51 17.32 -46.32
N GLY A 169 19.46 18.63 -46.58
CA GLY A 169 20.44 19.59 -46.06
C GLY A 169 20.18 19.88 -44.58
N ILE A 170 21.22 19.76 -43.74
CA ILE A 170 21.17 20.15 -42.32
C ILE A 170 22.23 21.23 -42.14
N GLU A 171 21.81 22.41 -41.70
CA GLU A 171 22.67 23.56 -41.43
C GLU A 171 22.51 23.91 -39.95
N PHE A 172 23.64 24.11 -39.27
CA PHE A 172 23.70 24.56 -37.88
C PHE A 172 24.42 25.91 -37.88
N ASP A 173 23.80 26.93 -37.28
CA ASP A 173 24.37 28.26 -37.05
C ASP A 173 24.83 28.40 -35.59
#